data_AF-A0A7C5CFX7-F1
#
_entry.id   AF-A0A7C5CFX7-F1
#
_cell.length_a   1.000
_cell.length_b   1.000
_cell.length_c   1.000
_cell.angle_alpha   90.00
_cell.angle_beta   90.00
_cell.angle_gamma   90.00
#
_symmetry.space_group_name_H-M   'P 1'
#
loop_
_entity.id
_entity.type
_entity.pdbx_description
1 polymer ?
#
loop_
_entity_poly.entity_id
_entity_poly.type
_entity_poly.pdbx_seq_one_letter_code
_entity_poly.pdbx_strand_id
1 'polypeptide(L)'
;PVGKDQIQHVEITRDIATKLNNEYGEIFTLPEYIVNDDLATIPGIDGQKMSKSYDNAIDIFMETEKKLQKRCNKIISSSTPLGEPLEFNGCNIYNLASLFLDKDKKIELQNRYQSGKEGYGHFKKYLKDLIWSEFEEAREKRAYYLEHQDIVRDILNDGANKMRKIADAKMATVREAVGIL
;
A
#
# COMPACT_ATOMS: atom_id res chain seq x y z
N PRO A 1 -8.25 -10.36 -4.64
CA PRO A 1 -7.73 -9.03 -5.04
C PRO A 1 -6.26 -9.11 -5.43
N VAL A 2 -5.90 -8.62 -6.61
CA VAL A 2 -4.53 -8.70 -7.15
C VAL A 2 -4.17 -7.45 -7.94
N GLY A 3 -2.87 -7.17 -8.07
CA GLY A 3 -2.36 -6.18 -9.03
C GLY A 3 -2.57 -6.63 -10.47
N LYS A 4 -2.57 -5.70 -11.43
CA LYS A 4 -2.72 -6.00 -12.87
C LYS A 4 -1.64 -6.98 -13.37
N ASP A 5 -0.44 -6.88 -12.81
CA ASP A 5 0.71 -7.75 -13.09
C ASP A 5 0.56 -9.18 -12.55
N GLN A 6 -0.43 -9.43 -11.67
CA GLN A 6 -0.63 -10.72 -11.00
C GLN A 6 -1.87 -11.47 -11.51
N ILE A 7 -2.59 -10.91 -12.49
CA ILE A 7 -3.79 -11.53 -13.11
C ILE A 7 -3.46 -12.93 -13.65
N GLN A 8 -2.33 -13.06 -14.35
CA GLN A 8 -1.90 -14.32 -14.94
C GLN A 8 -1.70 -15.44 -13.91
N HIS A 9 -1.27 -15.12 -12.68
CA HIS A 9 -1.15 -16.13 -11.64
C HIS A 9 -2.51 -16.67 -11.18
N VAL A 10 -3.54 -15.81 -11.15
CA VAL A 10 -4.91 -16.25 -10.82
C VAL A 10 -5.49 -17.09 -11.95
N GLU A 11 -5.20 -16.75 -13.21
CA GLU A 11 -5.58 -17.55 -14.38
C GLU A 11 -4.92 -18.94 -14.36
N ILE A 12 -3.61 -19.01 -14.12
CA ILE A 12 -2.90 -20.28 -13.95
C ILE A 12 -3.52 -21.12 -12.82
N THR A 13 -3.86 -20.47 -11.69
CA THR A 13 -4.53 -21.15 -10.57
C THR A 13 -5.90 -21.70 -10.98
N ARG A 14 -6.66 -20.96 -11.79
CA ARG A 14 -7.96 -21.39 -12.34
C ARG A 14 -7.80 -22.57 -13.30
N ASP A 15 -6.80 -22.56 -14.17
CA ASP A 15 -6.54 -23.64 -15.11
C ASP A 15 -6.16 -24.93 -14.36
N ILE A 16 -5.32 -24.82 -13.32
CA ILE A 16 -4.97 -25.94 -12.43
C ILE A 16 -6.23 -26.49 -11.75
N ALA A 17 -7.06 -25.62 -11.16
CA ALA A 17 -8.30 -26.02 -10.50
C ALA A 17 -9.28 -26.70 -11.47
N THR A 18 -9.43 -26.15 -12.67
CA THR A 18 -10.30 -26.70 -13.73
C THR A 18 -9.83 -28.08 -14.15
N LYS A 19 -8.53 -28.25 -14.40
CA LYS A 19 -7.97 -29.54 -14.80
C LYS A 19 -8.18 -30.61 -13.73
N LEU A 20 -7.93 -30.27 -12.47
CA LEU A 20 -8.14 -31.19 -11.37
C LEU A 20 -9.63 -31.56 -11.22
N ASN A 21 -10.51 -30.57 -11.35
CA ASN A 21 -11.94 -30.82 -11.25
C ASN A 21 -12.48 -31.72 -12.38
N ASN A 22 -11.97 -31.55 -13.60
CA ASN A 22 -12.38 -32.37 -14.73
C ASN A 22 -11.97 -33.85 -14.57
N GLU A 23 -10.82 -34.09 -13.95
CA GLU A 23 -10.29 -35.45 -13.75
C GLU A 23 -10.90 -36.15 -12.52
N TYR A 24 -11.07 -35.41 -11.43
CA TYR A 24 -11.38 -35.99 -10.11
C TYR A 24 -12.72 -35.52 -9.50
N GLY A 25 -13.52 -34.75 -10.24
CA GLY A 25 -14.80 -34.18 -9.79
C GLY A 25 -14.66 -32.78 -9.17
N GLU A 26 -15.78 -32.10 -8.91
CA GLU A 26 -15.80 -30.70 -8.44
C GLU A 26 -15.20 -30.51 -7.03
N ILE A 27 -13.87 -30.34 -6.94
CA ILE A 27 -13.12 -30.23 -5.69
C ILE A 27 -12.77 -28.78 -5.35
N PHE A 28 -12.36 -27.99 -6.34
CA PHE A 28 -11.91 -26.61 -6.16
C PHE A 28 -12.90 -25.61 -6.72
N THR A 29 -13.18 -24.56 -5.96
CA THR A 29 -13.84 -23.36 -6.48
C THR A 29 -12.89 -22.63 -7.43
N LEU A 30 -13.37 -22.27 -8.62
CA LEU A 30 -12.58 -21.52 -9.58
C LEU A 30 -12.35 -20.09 -9.08
N PRO A 31 -11.10 -19.63 -8.92
CA PRO A 31 -10.84 -18.31 -8.40
C PRO A 31 -11.17 -17.24 -9.44
N GLU A 32 -11.62 -16.08 -8.97
CA GLU A 32 -11.77 -14.87 -9.77
C GLU A 32 -10.80 -13.80 -9.25
N TYR A 33 -10.18 -13.08 -10.18
CA TYR A 33 -9.37 -11.94 -9.79
C TYR A 33 -10.28 -10.72 -9.62
N ILE A 34 -9.92 -9.87 -8.67
CA ILE A 34 -10.51 -8.55 -8.50
C ILE A 34 -9.36 -7.57 -8.63
N VAL A 35 -9.41 -6.76 -9.68
CA VAL A 35 -8.47 -5.65 -9.90
C VAL A 35 -9.17 -4.39 -9.44
N ASN A 36 -8.46 -3.58 -8.65
CA ASN A 36 -8.92 -2.24 -8.37
C ASN A 36 -8.28 -1.30 -9.39
N ASP A 37 -9.04 -0.91 -10.41
CA ASP A 37 -8.57 -0.02 -11.48
C ASP A 37 -8.20 1.39 -10.97
N ASP A 38 -8.72 1.77 -9.81
CA ASP A 38 -8.48 3.07 -9.17
C ASP A 38 -7.23 3.12 -8.30
N LEU A 39 -6.38 2.07 -8.31
CA LEU A 39 -5.06 2.13 -7.69
C LEU A 39 -4.14 3.05 -8.49
N ALA A 40 -4.31 4.36 -8.29
CA ALA A 40 -3.41 5.38 -8.78
C ALA A 40 -1.98 5.03 -8.37
N THR A 41 -1.07 5.02 -9.34
CA THR A 41 0.35 4.82 -9.06
C THR A 41 0.81 5.93 -8.13
N ILE A 42 1.23 5.57 -6.91
CA ILE A 42 1.75 6.52 -5.94
C ILE A 42 3.16 6.93 -6.40
N PRO A 43 3.46 8.23 -6.60
CA PRO A 43 4.79 8.68 -6.99
C PRO A 43 5.76 8.61 -5.80
N GLY A 44 6.99 8.20 -6.05
CA GLY A 44 8.10 8.30 -5.11
C GLY A 44 8.65 9.72 -5.01
N ILE A 45 9.69 9.91 -4.21
CA ILE A 45 10.36 11.22 -4.05
C ILE A 45 11.00 11.72 -5.37
N ASP A 46 11.21 10.84 -6.34
CA ASP A 46 11.75 11.16 -7.66
C ASP A 46 10.67 11.34 -8.75
N GLY A 47 9.39 11.20 -8.40
CA GLY A 47 8.25 11.26 -9.33
C GLY A 47 7.98 9.98 -10.12
N GLN A 48 8.86 8.97 -10.06
CA GLN A 48 8.58 7.64 -10.63
C GLN A 48 7.61 6.86 -9.74
N LYS A 49 7.13 5.70 -10.18
CA LYS A 49 6.37 4.78 -9.32
C LYS A 49 7.15 4.51 -8.02
N MET A 50 6.49 4.69 -6.88
CA MET A 50 7.10 4.43 -5.58
C MET A 50 7.47 2.95 -5.45
N SER A 51 8.74 2.67 -5.14
CA SER A 51 9.27 1.34 -4.89
C SER A 51 10.44 1.40 -3.91
N LYS A 52 10.53 0.38 -3.04
CA LYS A 52 11.71 0.20 -2.18
C LYS A 52 12.98 -0.05 -3.01
N SER A 53 12.87 -0.75 -4.14
CA SER A 53 14.01 -1.07 -5.01
C SER A 53 14.61 0.16 -5.70
N TYR A 54 13.84 1.23 -5.88
CA TYR A 54 14.31 2.47 -6.49
C TYR A 54 14.88 3.45 -5.48
N ASP A 55 14.91 3.09 -4.19
CA ASP A 55 15.20 4.02 -3.08
C ASP A 55 14.43 5.35 -3.23
N ASN A 56 13.19 5.30 -3.68
CA ASN A 56 12.33 6.48 -3.82
C ASN A 56 11.12 6.46 -2.87
N ALA A 57 10.97 5.42 -2.05
CA ALA A 57 9.84 5.25 -1.13
C ALA A 57 9.89 6.19 0.08
N ILE A 58 8.72 6.55 0.61
CA ILE A 58 8.55 7.18 1.92
C ILE A 58 8.02 6.09 2.85
N ASP A 59 8.83 5.65 3.81
CA ASP A 59 8.41 4.64 4.79
C ASP A 59 7.45 5.29 5.82
N ILE A 60 6.28 4.70 6.02
CA ILE A 60 5.27 5.18 6.98
C ILE A 60 5.72 5.04 8.44
N PHE A 61 6.70 4.17 8.71
CA PHE A 61 7.27 3.91 10.03
C PHE A 61 8.70 4.45 10.15
N MET A 62 9.01 5.57 9.49
CA MET A 62 10.28 6.28 9.71
C MET A 62 10.53 6.50 11.21
N GLU A 63 11.74 6.18 11.66
CA GLU A 63 12.08 6.18 13.10
C GLU A 63 11.85 7.53 13.80
N THR A 64 11.99 8.64 13.07
CA THR A 64 11.81 9.98 13.64
C THR A 64 11.13 10.90 12.64
N GLU A 65 10.41 11.88 13.17
CA GLU A 65 9.80 12.95 12.40
C GLU A 65 10.84 13.71 11.56
N LYS A 66 12.06 13.89 12.09
CA LYS A 66 13.18 14.51 11.39
C LYS A 66 13.64 13.69 10.18
N LYS A 67 13.69 12.35 10.29
CA LYS A 67 14.02 11.46 9.16
C LYS A 67 12.92 11.54 8.08
N LEU A 68 11.64 11.56 8.48
CA LEU A 68 10.52 11.75 7.56
C LEU A 68 10.60 13.10 6.84
N GLN A 69 10.83 14.20 7.57
CA GLN A 69 11.02 15.52 6.98
C GLN A 69 12.19 15.54 5.98
N LYS A 70 13.32 14.91 6.33
CA LYS A 70 14.47 14.79 5.41
C LYS A 70 14.09 14.02 4.14
N ARG A 71 13.23 12.99 4.23
CA ARG A 71 12.74 12.25 3.07
C ARG A 71 11.79 13.10 2.22
N CYS A 72 10.79 13.74 2.82
CA CYS A 72 9.87 14.66 2.12
C CYS A 72 10.64 15.82 1.45
N ASN A 73 11.72 16.30 2.06
CA ASN A 73 12.55 17.35 1.49
C ASN A 73 13.22 16.95 0.16
N LYS A 74 13.48 15.65 -0.05
CA LYS A 74 14.04 15.12 -1.30
C LYS A 74 13.03 15.01 -2.44
N ILE A 75 11.74 15.24 -2.19
CA ILE A 75 10.73 15.17 -3.27
C ILE A 75 11.08 16.18 -4.36
N ILE A 76 11.19 15.73 -5.61
CA ILE A 76 11.44 16.59 -6.76
C ILE A 76 10.25 17.53 -6.97
N SER A 77 10.54 18.82 -7.10
CA SER A 77 9.58 19.91 -7.36
C SER A 77 10.17 20.87 -8.39
N SER A 78 9.35 21.73 -9.01
CA SER A 78 9.85 22.77 -9.92
C SER A 78 10.62 23.87 -9.15
N SER A 79 11.31 24.70 -9.92
CA SER A 79 12.00 25.90 -9.42
C SER A 79 11.15 27.14 -9.68
N THR A 80 10.07 27.29 -8.92
CA THR A 80 9.19 28.48 -8.97
C THR A 80 9.58 29.46 -7.86
N PRO A 81 9.84 30.74 -8.16
CA PRO A 81 10.14 31.77 -7.15
C PRO A 81 9.06 31.90 -6.08
N LEU A 82 9.45 32.29 -4.87
CA LEU A 82 8.50 32.65 -3.82
C LEU A 82 7.72 33.91 -4.22
N GLY A 83 6.41 33.92 -4.02
CA GLY A 83 5.52 35.00 -4.45
C GLY A 83 4.75 34.68 -5.73
N GLU A 84 5.16 33.66 -6.49
CA GLU A 84 4.45 33.19 -7.68
C GLU A 84 3.55 31.98 -7.38
N PRO A 85 2.39 31.84 -8.06
CA PRO A 85 1.54 30.66 -7.98
C PRO A 85 2.30 29.37 -8.31
N LEU A 86 2.04 28.30 -7.56
CA LEU A 86 2.59 26.97 -7.83
C LEU A 86 1.58 26.09 -8.58
N GLU A 87 2.07 25.37 -9.58
CA GLU A 87 1.28 24.33 -10.26
C GLU A 87 1.13 23.09 -9.38
N PHE A 88 -0.12 22.75 -9.03
CA PHE A 88 -0.42 21.51 -8.29
C PHE A 88 -0.61 20.31 -9.22
N ASN A 89 -1.03 20.55 -10.47
CA ASN A 89 -1.20 19.51 -11.48
C ASN A 89 0.16 18.89 -11.82
N GLY A 90 0.30 17.58 -11.61
CA GLY A 90 1.57 16.87 -11.82
C GLY A 90 2.61 17.12 -10.72
N CYS A 91 2.30 17.86 -9.66
CA CYS A 91 3.21 18.05 -8.53
C CYS A 91 3.23 16.82 -7.63
N ASN A 92 4.40 16.20 -7.48
CA ASN A 92 4.57 15.01 -6.64
C ASN A 92 4.16 15.24 -5.17
N ILE A 93 4.43 16.43 -4.64
CA ILE A 93 4.08 16.79 -3.25
C ILE A 93 2.56 16.84 -3.09
N TYR A 94 1.85 17.46 -4.04
CA TYR A 94 0.39 17.55 -4.03
C TYR A 94 -0.26 16.17 -4.21
N ASN A 95 0.26 15.36 -5.13
CA ASN A 95 -0.23 14.00 -5.38
C ASN A 95 -0.13 13.12 -4.12
N LEU A 96 1.00 13.23 -3.40
CA LEU A 96 1.19 12.53 -2.13
C LEU A 96 0.28 13.07 -1.02
N ALA A 97 0.17 14.39 -0.88
CA ALA A 97 -0.69 14.99 0.13
C ALA A 97 -2.16 14.62 -0.09
N SER A 98 -2.60 14.55 -1.34
CA SER A 98 -3.96 14.20 -1.74
C SER A 98 -4.42 12.80 -1.29
N LEU A 99 -3.50 11.90 -0.92
CA LEU A 99 -3.84 10.58 -0.38
C LEU A 99 -4.44 10.66 1.03
N PHE A 100 -4.18 11.76 1.75
CA PHE A 100 -4.57 11.97 3.15
C PHE A 100 -5.72 12.96 3.31
N LEU A 101 -6.25 13.48 2.20
CA LEU A 101 -7.19 14.60 2.21
C LEU A 101 -8.53 14.19 1.59
N ASP A 102 -9.60 14.68 2.21
CA ASP A 102 -10.93 14.70 1.60
C ASP A 102 -11.01 15.75 0.47
N LYS A 103 -12.18 15.83 -0.17
CA LYS A 103 -12.40 16.73 -1.31
C LYS A 103 -12.20 18.21 -0.94
N ASP A 104 -12.68 18.62 0.23
CA ASP A 104 -12.67 20.04 0.63
C ASP A 104 -11.26 20.48 0.99
N LYS A 105 -10.50 19.65 1.71
CA LYS A 105 -9.09 19.91 2.02
C LYS A 105 -8.19 19.88 0.79
N LYS A 106 -8.54 19.09 -0.24
CA LYS A 106 -7.85 19.17 -1.54
C LYS A 106 -8.03 20.53 -2.20
N ILE A 107 -9.26 21.05 -2.21
CA ILE A 107 -9.56 22.39 -2.77
C ILE A 107 -8.82 23.47 -1.96
N GLU A 108 -8.80 23.36 -0.63
CA GLU A 108 -8.02 24.27 0.21
C GLU A 108 -6.53 24.25 -0.13
N LEU A 109 -5.95 23.05 -0.28
CA LEU A 109 -4.55 22.89 -0.66
C LEU A 109 -4.26 23.48 -2.06
N GLN A 110 -5.16 23.29 -3.03
CA GLN A 110 -5.05 23.90 -4.36
C GLN A 110 -5.02 25.43 -4.27
N ASN A 111 -5.91 26.02 -3.46
CA ASN A 111 -5.93 27.47 -3.23
C ASN A 111 -4.64 27.98 -2.60
N ARG A 112 -4.06 27.23 -1.64
CA ARG A 112 -2.76 27.56 -1.04
C ARG A 112 -1.64 27.54 -2.08
N TYR A 113 -1.58 26.52 -2.93
CA TYR A 113 -0.63 26.43 -4.04
C TYR A 113 -0.71 27.66 -4.96
N GLN A 114 -1.92 28.09 -5.31
CA GLN A 114 -2.14 29.19 -6.24
C GLN A 114 -1.97 30.59 -5.60
N SER A 115 -1.86 30.68 -4.27
CA SER A 115 -1.79 31.95 -3.55
C SER A 115 -0.46 32.69 -3.67
N GLY A 116 0.62 32.00 -4.05
CA GLY A 116 2.01 32.53 -4.06
C GLY A 116 2.62 32.77 -2.67
N LYS A 117 1.88 32.56 -1.57
CA LYS A 117 2.34 32.82 -0.19
C LYS A 117 3.27 31.73 0.36
N GLU A 118 3.15 30.52 -0.16
CA GLU A 118 3.86 29.33 0.32
C GLU A 118 4.68 28.71 -0.83
N GLY A 119 5.97 28.51 -0.60
CA GLY A 119 6.83 27.74 -1.52
C GLY A 119 6.80 26.22 -1.24
N TYR A 120 7.40 25.42 -2.12
CA TYR A 120 7.47 23.96 -1.99
C TYR A 120 8.02 23.44 -0.66
N GLY A 121 8.92 24.20 0.01
CA GLY A 121 9.41 23.84 1.35
C GLY A 121 8.28 23.78 2.40
N HIS A 122 7.31 24.70 2.33
CA HIS A 122 6.14 24.69 3.20
C HIS A 122 5.26 23.47 2.91
N PHE A 123 5.00 23.18 1.63
CA PHE A 123 4.19 22.01 1.25
C PHE A 123 4.87 20.67 1.58
N LYS A 124 6.20 20.59 1.51
CA LYS A 124 6.97 19.41 1.97
C LYS A 124 6.85 19.20 3.48
N LYS A 125 6.85 20.29 4.26
CA LYS A 125 6.58 20.23 5.71
C LYS A 125 5.13 19.80 5.98
N TYR A 126 4.17 20.39 5.28
CA TYR A 126 2.76 20.03 5.40
C TYR A 126 2.50 18.54 5.06
N LEU A 127 3.10 18.03 3.98
CA LEU A 127 3.02 16.60 3.65
C LEU A 127 3.60 15.72 4.77
N LYS A 128 4.74 16.12 5.34
CA LYS A 128 5.31 15.41 6.48
C LYS A 128 4.34 15.40 7.66
N ASP A 129 3.72 16.54 7.97
CA ASP A 129 2.73 16.66 9.06
C ASP A 129 1.55 15.70 8.83
N LEU A 130 1.01 15.65 7.61
CA LEU A 130 -0.08 14.73 7.25
C LEU A 130 0.32 13.27 7.47
N ILE A 131 1.46 12.84 6.92
CA ILE A 131 1.95 11.46 7.06
C ILE A 131 2.22 11.13 8.53
N TRP A 132 2.80 12.07 9.27
CA TRP A 132 3.07 11.87 10.68
C TRP A 132 1.74 11.68 11.43
N SER A 133 0.81 12.62 11.37
CA SER A 133 -0.45 12.48 12.12
C SER A 133 -1.27 11.25 11.73
N GLU A 134 -1.37 10.92 10.43
CA GLU A 134 -2.17 9.78 9.97
C GLU A 134 -1.75 8.45 10.60
N PHE A 135 -0.44 8.24 10.74
CA PHE A 135 0.11 6.97 11.23
C PHE A 135 0.50 6.99 12.71
N GLU A 136 0.01 7.93 13.51
CA GLU A 136 0.35 8.02 14.94
C GLU A 136 -0.02 6.75 15.71
N GLU A 137 -1.29 6.37 15.70
CA GLU A 137 -1.76 5.15 16.37
C GLU A 137 -1.06 3.89 15.83
N ALA A 138 -0.83 3.83 14.52
CA ALA A 138 -0.13 2.71 13.88
C ALA A 138 1.35 2.63 14.32
N ARG A 139 2.02 3.78 14.49
CA ARG A 139 3.41 3.84 14.99
C ARG A 139 3.49 3.38 16.45
N GLU A 140 2.55 3.80 17.29
CA GLU A 140 2.47 3.36 18.69
C GLU A 140 2.26 1.84 18.78
N LYS A 141 1.28 1.30 18.04
CA LYS A 141 1.05 -0.15 17.97
C LYS A 141 2.28 -0.90 17.47
N ARG A 142 2.95 -0.38 16.44
CA ARG A 142 4.18 -0.99 15.93
C ARG A 142 5.28 -1.02 16.99
N ALA A 143 5.48 0.06 17.74
CA ALA A 143 6.45 0.11 18.83
C ALA A 143 6.12 -0.94 19.90
N TYR A 144 4.85 -1.01 20.32
CA TYR A 144 4.37 -2.03 21.26
C TYR A 144 4.66 -3.46 20.77
N TYR A 145 4.30 -3.80 19.53
CA TYR A 145 4.52 -5.15 18.98
C TYR A 145 6.00 -5.50 18.74
N LEU A 146 6.88 -4.51 18.57
CA LEU A 146 8.32 -4.77 18.49
C LEU A 146 8.89 -5.21 19.83
N GLU A 147 8.34 -4.70 20.93
CA GLU A 147 8.70 -5.09 22.30
C GLU A 147 7.99 -6.37 22.77
N HIS A 148 6.84 -6.69 22.18
CA HIS A 148 5.99 -7.85 22.52
C HIS A 148 5.85 -8.82 21.33
N GLN A 149 6.97 -9.35 20.87
CA GLN A 149 7.00 -10.23 19.69
C GLN A 149 6.27 -11.56 19.89
N ASP A 150 6.14 -12.02 21.13
CA ASP A 150 5.31 -13.17 21.52
C ASP A 150 3.85 -12.97 21.11
N ILE A 151 3.27 -11.78 21.36
CA ILE A 151 1.91 -11.46 20.93
C ILE A 151 1.76 -11.54 19.40
N VAL A 152 2.76 -11.06 18.65
CA VAL A 152 2.76 -11.16 17.18
C VAL A 152 2.79 -12.63 16.74
N ARG A 153 3.63 -13.45 17.39
CA ARG A 153 3.70 -14.90 17.11
C ARG A 153 2.38 -15.58 17.43
N ASP A 154 1.73 -15.22 18.52
CA ASP A 154 0.45 -15.79 18.92
C ASP A 154 -0.67 -15.43 17.93
N ILE A 155 -0.74 -14.18 17.48
CA ILE A 155 -1.67 -13.75 16.42
C ILE A 155 -1.44 -14.56 15.13
N LEU A 156 -0.19 -14.76 14.72
CA LEU A 156 0.16 -15.56 13.54
C LEU A 156 -0.19 -17.03 13.74
N ASN A 157 0.08 -17.59 14.92
CA ASN A 157 -0.25 -18.98 15.27
C ASN A 157 -1.75 -19.20 15.26
N ASP A 158 -2.54 -18.27 15.79
CA ASP A 158 -4.00 -18.33 15.78
C ASP A 158 -4.55 -18.29 14.35
N GLY A 159 -4.03 -17.40 13.51
CA GLY A 159 -4.36 -17.35 12.09
C GLY A 159 -4.02 -18.66 11.38
N ALA A 160 -2.82 -19.20 11.62
CA ALA A 160 -2.37 -20.46 11.05
C ALA A 160 -3.22 -21.64 11.52
N ASN A 161 -3.59 -21.70 12.80
CA ASN A 161 -4.42 -22.77 13.35
C ASN A 161 -5.84 -22.74 12.79
N LYS A 162 -6.41 -21.54 12.56
CA LYS A 162 -7.71 -21.39 11.88
C LYS A 162 -7.63 -21.88 10.44
N MET A 163 -6.62 -21.45 9.68
CA MET A 163 -6.46 -21.84 8.28
C MET A 163 -6.08 -23.32 8.10
N ARG A 164 -5.30 -23.89 9.02
CA ARG A 164 -4.90 -25.31 8.98
C ARG A 164 -6.11 -26.23 8.99
N LYS A 165 -7.12 -25.95 9.82
CA LYS A 165 -8.37 -26.74 9.84
C LYS A 165 -9.07 -26.75 8.47
N ILE A 166 -9.10 -25.61 7.79
CA ILE A 166 -9.72 -25.47 6.46
C ILE A 166 -8.88 -26.22 5.41
N ALA A 167 -7.57 -26.05 5.46
CA ALA A 167 -6.63 -26.70 4.54
C ALA A 167 -6.63 -28.22 4.71
N ASP A 168 -6.59 -28.73 5.94
CA ASP A 168 -6.60 -30.16 6.24
C ASP A 168 -7.89 -30.82 5.76
N ALA A 169 -9.04 -30.17 6.00
CA ALA A 169 -10.32 -30.65 5.48
C ALA A 169 -10.33 -30.71 3.94
N LYS A 170 -9.82 -29.68 3.27
CA LYS A 170 -9.70 -29.69 1.80
C LYS A 170 -8.72 -30.76 1.30
N MET A 171 -7.58 -30.92 1.97
CA MET A 171 -6.56 -31.90 1.60
C MET A 171 -7.05 -33.33 1.80
N ALA A 172 -7.91 -33.60 2.78
CA ALA A 172 -8.55 -34.91 2.92
C ALA A 172 -9.40 -35.25 1.68
N THR A 173 -10.25 -34.31 1.22
CA THR A 173 -11.03 -34.46 -0.02
C THR A 173 -10.13 -34.68 -1.24
N VAL A 174 -9.05 -33.90 -1.37
CA VAL A 174 -8.10 -34.03 -2.49
C VAL A 174 -7.44 -35.40 -2.47
N ARG A 175 -6.92 -35.84 -1.32
CA ARG A 175 -6.22 -37.13 -1.15
C ARG A 175 -7.12 -38.32 -1.48
N GLU A 176 -8.36 -38.30 -0.98
CA GLU A 176 -9.37 -39.30 -1.28
C GLU A 176 -9.63 -39.39 -2.80
N ALA A 177 -9.83 -38.24 -3.45
CA ALA A 177 -10.13 -38.20 -4.88
C ALA A 177 -8.97 -38.68 -5.76
N VAL A 178 -7.72 -38.42 -5.38
CA VAL A 178 -6.52 -38.86 -6.13
C VAL A 178 -5.98 -40.23 -5.68
N GLY A 179 -6.64 -40.89 -4.73
CA GLY A 179 -6.27 -42.24 -4.27
C GLY A 179 -5.01 -42.31 -3.40
N ILE A 180 -4.67 -41.23 -2.69
CA ILE A 180 -3.56 -41.21 -1.71
C ILE A 180 -4.14 -41.38 -0.31
N LEU A 181 -3.79 -42.47 0.37
CA LEU A 181 -4.13 -42.73 1.77
C LEU A 181 -3.20 -41.95 2.72
#